data_AF-A0A518GXU8-F1
#
_entry.id   AF-A0A518GXU8-F1
#
_cell.length_a   1.000
_cell.length_b   1.000
_cell.length_c   1.000
_cell.angle_alpha   90.00
_cell.angle_beta   90.00
_cell.angle_gamma   90.00
#
_symmetry.space_group_name_H-M   'P 1'
#
loop_
_entity.id
_entity.type
_entity.pdbx_description
1 polymer ?
#
loop_
_entity_poly.entity_id
_entity_poly.type
_entity_poly.pdbx_seq_one_letter_code
_entity_poly.pdbx_strand_id
1 'polypeptide(L)'
;MAIGMVLVVPLVVLGLGPMLLRGEWAHAAWVGWGMLVPAAILQVYLGGPYIRGAIDRLRHGSTNMDTLVALGISTAFGYSLYHLLLGQHLQAHFFMDSGIILTLITLGSFLEARSKGAAGEAIERLLDLAPKTARVVRPGG
;
A
#
# COMPACT_ATOMS: atom_id res chain seq x y z
N MET A 1 6.10 5.44 1.08
CA MET A 1 6.31 4.95 -0.31
C MET A 1 7.70 4.37 -0.52
N ALA A 2 8.79 5.10 -0.23
CA ALA A 2 10.16 4.59 -0.43
C ALA A 2 10.41 3.23 0.25
N ILE A 3 9.98 3.06 1.51
CA ILE A 3 10.05 1.79 2.24
C ILE A 3 9.35 0.66 1.48
N GLY A 4 8.16 0.93 0.93
CA GLY A 4 7.39 -0.03 0.13
C GLY A 4 8.16 -0.50 -1.10
N MET A 5 8.66 0.44 -1.89
CA MET A 5 9.42 0.14 -3.10
C MET A 5 10.70 -0.64 -2.82
N VAL A 6 11.44 -0.29 -1.76
CA VAL A 6 12.69 -0.97 -1.41
C VAL A 6 12.42 -2.41 -0.94
N LEU A 7 11.39 -2.63 -0.12
CA LEU A 7 11.10 -3.93 0.47
C LEU A 7 10.34 -4.88 -0.47
N VAL A 8 9.66 -4.37 -1.50
CA VAL A 8 9.02 -5.23 -2.49
C VAL A 8 10.03 -5.90 -3.43
N VAL A 9 11.18 -5.26 -3.68
CA VAL A 9 12.25 -5.80 -4.53
C VAL A 9 12.77 -7.15 -4.03
N PRO A 10 13.21 -7.33 -2.78
CA PRO A 10 13.66 -8.63 -2.30
C PRO A 10 12.53 -9.67 -2.32
N LEU A 11 11.28 -9.29 -2.07
CA LEU A 11 10.14 -10.21 -2.20
C LEU A 11 9.97 -10.74 -3.64
N VAL A 12 10.02 -9.83 -4.62
CA VAL A 12 9.94 -10.16 -6.04
C VAL A 12 11.12 -11.03 -6.46
N VAL A 13 12.34 -10.68 -6.06
CA VAL A 13 13.54 -11.47 -6.38
C VAL A 13 13.47 -12.86 -5.76
N LEU A 14 13.06 -12.96 -4.51
CA LEU A 14 13.01 -14.26 -3.83
C LEU A 14 11.93 -15.18 -4.40
N GLY A 15 10.79 -14.65 -4.86
CA GLY A 15 9.69 -15.52 -5.30
C GLY A 15 9.51 -15.63 -6.81
N LEU A 16 9.75 -14.59 -7.60
CA LEU A 16 9.77 -14.68 -9.06
C LEU A 16 11.16 -15.02 -9.60
N GLY A 17 12.23 -14.75 -8.85
CA GLY A 17 13.60 -15.07 -9.26
C GLY A 17 13.83 -16.53 -9.66
N PRO A 18 13.32 -17.54 -8.92
CA PRO A 18 13.44 -18.94 -9.35
C PRO A 18 12.85 -19.20 -10.75
N MET A 19 11.70 -18.60 -11.05
CA MET A 19 11.02 -18.76 -12.34
C MET A 19 11.74 -18.00 -13.46
N LEU A 20 12.17 -16.76 -13.19
CA LEU A 20 12.78 -15.88 -14.20
C LEU A 20 14.24 -16.21 -14.48
N LEU A 21 14.99 -16.61 -13.44
CA LEU A 21 16.43 -16.85 -13.50
C LEU A 21 16.76 -18.36 -13.53
N ARG A 22 15.75 -19.22 -13.63
CA ARG A 22 15.88 -20.70 -13.50
C ARG A 22 16.64 -21.09 -12.24
N GLY A 23 16.40 -20.36 -11.15
CA GLY A 23 17.05 -20.60 -9.86
C GLY A 23 16.41 -21.81 -9.16
N GLU A 24 17.24 -22.71 -8.62
CA GLU A 24 16.74 -23.91 -7.92
C GLU A 24 16.26 -23.64 -6.48
N TRP A 25 16.39 -22.40 -6.00
CA TRP A 25 16.10 -22.05 -4.61
C TRP A 25 14.60 -21.95 -4.26
N ALA A 26 13.68 -22.10 -5.21
CA ALA A 26 12.23 -22.06 -4.93
C ALA A 26 11.79 -22.98 -3.78
N HIS A 27 12.46 -24.14 -3.64
CA HIS A 27 12.13 -25.17 -2.65
C HIS A 27 12.87 -24.98 -1.33
N ALA A 28 13.82 -24.04 -1.27
CA ALA A 28 14.70 -23.93 -0.12
C ALA A 28 14.00 -23.22 1.03
N ALA A 29 14.04 -23.83 2.22
CA ALA A 29 13.35 -23.32 3.42
C ALA A 29 13.74 -21.86 3.74
N TRP A 30 15.01 -21.50 3.51
CA TRP A 30 15.51 -20.14 3.76
C TRP A 30 14.80 -19.07 2.93
N VAL A 31 14.22 -19.42 1.79
CA VAL A 31 13.49 -18.46 0.93
C VAL A 31 12.19 -18.03 1.59
N GLY A 32 11.41 -18.97 2.13
CA GLY A 32 10.18 -18.64 2.85
C GLY A 32 10.43 -17.77 4.09
N TRP A 33 11.46 -18.09 4.86
CA TRP A 33 11.88 -17.26 6.01
C TRP A 33 12.46 -15.91 5.57
N GLY A 34 13.18 -15.87 4.46
CA GLY A 34 13.72 -14.65 3.85
C GLY A 34 12.64 -13.71 3.32
N MET A 35 11.50 -14.25 2.87
CA MET A 35 10.33 -13.47 2.47
C MET A 35 9.50 -12.97 3.66
N LEU A 36 9.42 -13.74 4.75
CA LEU A 36 8.64 -13.38 5.92
C LEU A 36 9.04 -12.02 6.48
N VAL A 37 10.35 -11.76 6.60
CA VAL A 37 10.88 -10.52 7.19
C VAL A 37 10.43 -9.26 6.42
N PRO A 38 10.71 -9.10 5.11
CA PRO A 38 10.24 -7.93 4.36
C PRO A 38 8.72 -7.88 4.27
N ALA A 39 8.02 -9.01 4.13
CA ALA A 39 6.56 -9.05 4.12
C ALA A 39 5.96 -8.55 5.44
N ALA A 40 6.51 -8.96 6.58
CA ALA A 40 6.05 -8.53 7.90
C ALA A 40 6.29 -7.02 8.12
N ILE A 41 7.45 -6.51 7.67
CA ILE A 41 7.73 -5.07 7.73
C ILE A 41 6.73 -4.30 6.87
N LEU A 42 6.50 -4.73 5.63
CA LEU A 42 5.48 -4.11 4.75
C LEU A 42 4.09 -4.14 5.41
N GLN A 43 3.68 -5.28 5.94
CA GLN A 43 2.40 -5.47 6.61
C GLN A 43 2.19 -4.47 7.77
N VAL A 44 3.22 -4.24 8.59
CA VAL A 44 3.13 -3.33 9.73
C VAL A 44 3.16 -1.86 9.28
N TYR A 45 4.10 -1.48 8.41
CA TYR A 45 4.33 -0.08 8.05
C TYR A 45 3.33 0.45 7.02
N LEU A 46 3.03 -0.32 5.98
CA LEU A 46 2.09 0.07 4.94
C LEU A 46 0.68 -0.45 5.24
N GLY A 47 0.56 -1.65 5.80
CA GLY A 47 -0.74 -2.30 6.05
C GLY A 47 -1.46 -1.79 7.29
N GLY A 48 -0.72 -1.30 8.30
CA GLY A 48 -1.27 -0.82 9.57
C GLY A 48 -2.41 0.18 9.46
N PRO A 49 -2.30 1.25 8.64
CA PRO A 49 -3.40 2.20 8.42
C PRO A 49 -4.67 1.55 7.87
N TYR A 50 -4.55 0.65 6.88
CA TYR A 50 -5.70 -0.05 6.29
C TYR A 50 -6.36 -1.00 7.28
N ILE A 51 -5.58 -1.72 8.08
CA ILE A 51 -6.12 -2.62 9.13
C ILE A 51 -6.87 -1.81 10.19
N ARG A 52 -6.32 -0.67 10.63
CA ARG A 52 -7.01 0.21 11.59
C ARG A 52 -8.30 0.76 11.00
N GLY A 53 -8.29 1.23 9.76
CA GLY A 53 -9.47 1.70 9.04
C GLY A 53 -10.53 0.60 8.91
N ALA A 54 -10.12 -0.61 8.56
CA ALA A 54 -11.01 -1.76 8.46
C ALA A 54 -11.68 -2.11 9.80
N ILE A 55 -10.92 -2.14 10.90
CA ILE A 55 -11.45 -2.41 12.25
C ILE A 55 -12.48 -1.35 12.66
N ASP A 56 -12.18 -0.08 12.38
CA ASP A 56 -13.09 1.02 12.68
C ASP A 56 -14.41 0.89 11.90
N ARG A 57 -14.34 0.63 10.60
CA ARG A 57 -15.54 0.42 9.76
C ARG A 57 -16.36 -0.79 10.19
N LEU A 58 -15.68 -1.88 10.55
CA LEU A 58 -16.33 -3.10 11.02
C LEU A 58 -17.12 -2.86 12.32
N ARG A 59 -16.57 -2.07 13.26
CA ARG A 59 -17.28 -1.68 14.51
C ARG A 59 -18.55 -0.88 14.23
N HIS A 60 -18.60 -0.18 13.10
CA HIS A 60 -19.76 0.58 12.64
C HIS A 60 -20.68 -0.21 11.68
N GLY A 61 -20.44 -1.52 11.48
CA GLY A 61 -21.25 -2.36 10.60
C GLY A 61 -21.17 -1.96 9.12
N SER A 62 -20.07 -1.32 8.72
CA SER A 62 -19.86 -0.80 7.37
C SER A 62 -18.56 -1.35 6.76
N THR A 63 -18.40 -1.22 5.45
CA THR A 63 -17.20 -1.64 4.71
C THR A 63 -16.73 -0.52 3.79
N ASN A 64 -15.42 -0.44 3.55
CA ASN A 64 -14.83 0.50 2.61
C ASN A 64 -13.60 -0.10 1.91
N MET A 65 -12.86 0.73 1.17
CA MET A 65 -11.59 0.36 0.56
C MET A 65 -10.65 -0.31 1.57
N ASP A 66 -10.47 0.28 2.75
CA ASP A 66 -9.55 -0.23 3.78
C ASP A 66 -9.93 -1.64 4.23
N THR A 67 -11.23 -1.95 4.32
CA THR A 67 -11.72 -3.29 4.66
C THR A 67 -11.29 -4.35 3.64
N LEU A 68 -11.44 -4.07 2.34
CA LEU A 68 -11.02 -4.99 1.28
C LEU A 68 -9.50 -5.20 1.28
N VAL A 69 -8.75 -4.10 1.45
CA VAL A 69 -7.27 -4.16 1.50
C VAL A 69 -6.82 -4.98 2.69
N ALA A 70 -7.34 -4.68 3.89
CA ALA A 70 -7.00 -5.36 5.13
C ALA A 70 -7.29 -6.86 5.06
N LEU A 71 -8.42 -7.26 4.48
CA LEU A 71 -8.76 -8.66 4.27
C LEU A 71 -7.77 -9.35 3.33
N GLY A 72 -7.48 -8.74 2.17
CA GLY A 72 -6.59 -9.33 1.17
C GLY A 72 -5.17 -9.55 1.72
N ILE A 73 -4.57 -8.52 2.30
CA ILE A 73 -3.21 -8.60 2.84
C ILE A 73 -3.13 -9.57 4.02
N SER A 74 -4.12 -9.56 4.92
CA SER A 74 -4.10 -10.41 6.11
C SER A 74 -4.32 -11.89 5.75
N THR A 75 -5.19 -12.16 4.78
CA THR A 75 -5.44 -13.53 4.29
C THR A 75 -4.19 -14.08 3.61
N ALA A 76 -3.57 -13.33 2.70
CA ALA A 76 -2.36 -13.75 1.98
C ALA A 76 -1.16 -13.94 2.94
N PHE A 77 -0.95 -13.01 3.87
CA PHE A 77 0.11 -13.11 4.87
C PHE A 77 -0.13 -14.28 5.83
N GLY A 78 -1.36 -14.42 6.34
CA GLY A 78 -1.72 -15.48 7.28
C GLY A 78 -1.63 -16.88 6.68
N TYR A 79 -2.08 -17.05 5.44
CA TYR A 79 -1.94 -18.30 4.69
C TYR A 79 -0.47 -18.67 4.49
N SER A 80 0.35 -17.71 4.05
CA SER A 80 1.79 -17.93 3.86
C SER A 80 2.49 -18.29 5.16
N LEU A 81 2.16 -17.61 6.25
CA LEU A 81 2.71 -17.86 7.58
C LEU A 81 2.31 -19.25 8.09
N TYR A 82 1.04 -19.63 7.92
CA TYR A 82 0.55 -20.96 8.30
C TYR A 82 1.34 -22.07 7.61
N HIS A 83 1.49 -21.99 6.28
CA HIS A 83 2.25 -22.98 5.52
C HIS A 83 3.75 -22.95 5.82
N LEU A 84 4.32 -21.77 6.09
CA LEU A 84 5.72 -21.63 6.49
C LEU A 84 6.01 -22.38 7.80
N LEU A 85 5.12 -22.27 8.78
CA LEU A 85 5.26 -22.93 10.08
C LEU A 85 5.08 -24.47 10.00
N LEU A 86 4.33 -24.96 9.01
CA LEU A 86 4.18 -26.40 8.74
C LEU A 86 5.34 -26.99 7.90
N GLY A 87 6.36 -26.20 7.56
CA GLY A 87 7.46 -26.63 6.68
C GLY A 87 7.05 -26.78 5.22
N GLN A 88 5.86 -26.31 4.84
CA GLN A 88 5.36 -26.35 3.46
C GLN A 88 5.80 -25.10 2.69
N HIS A 89 7.12 -24.96 2.51
CA HIS A 89 7.76 -23.76 1.97
C HIS A 89 7.31 -23.41 0.54
N LEU A 90 6.89 -24.41 -0.25
CA LEU A 90 6.34 -24.23 -1.59
C LEU A 90 4.96 -23.53 -1.62
N GLN A 91 4.29 -23.40 -0.47
CA GLN A 91 2.98 -22.75 -0.37
C GLN A 91 3.11 -21.33 0.23
N ALA A 92 4.32 -20.90 0.61
CA ALA A 92 4.59 -19.59 1.20
C ALA A 92 4.73 -18.45 0.15
N HIS A 93 4.32 -18.67 -1.10
CA HIS A 93 4.49 -17.71 -2.20
C HIS A 93 3.66 -16.42 -2.03
N PHE A 94 2.57 -16.45 -1.24
CA PHE A 94 1.70 -15.30 -1.08
C PHE A 94 2.29 -14.17 -0.21
N PHE A 95 3.47 -14.35 0.40
CA PHE A 95 4.23 -13.25 1.00
C PHE A 95 4.61 -12.19 -0.04
N MET A 96 4.97 -12.61 -1.25
CA MET A 96 5.23 -11.67 -2.33
C MET A 96 3.95 -10.98 -2.78
N ASP A 97 2.88 -11.74 -2.99
CA ASP A 97 1.61 -11.22 -3.47
C ASP A 97 1.05 -10.15 -2.53
N SER A 98 1.02 -10.44 -1.23
CA SER A 98 0.63 -9.45 -0.21
C SER A 98 1.50 -8.19 -0.26
N GLY A 99 2.83 -8.33 -0.39
CA GLY A 99 3.77 -7.21 -0.48
C GLY A 99 3.58 -6.36 -1.73
N ILE A 100 3.34 -6.98 -2.88
CA ILE A 100 3.07 -6.30 -4.16
C ILE A 100 1.74 -5.55 -4.08
N ILE A 101 0.66 -6.24 -3.68
CA ILE A 101 -0.67 -5.65 -3.55
C ILE A 101 -0.62 -4.43 -2.64
N LEU A 102 0.00 -4.58 -1.47
CA LEU A 102 0.12 -3.50 -0.50
C LEU A 102 0.93 -2.32 -1.07
N THR A 103 2.06 -2.60 -1.71
CA THR A 103 2.90 -1.54 -2.30
C THR A 103 2.17 -0.79 -3.41
N LEU A 104 1.45 -1.49 -4.30
CA LEU A 104 0.73 -0.88 -5.42
C LEU A 104 -0.47 -0.06 -4.96
N ILE A 105 -1.25 -0.56 -3.99
CA ILE A 105 -2.38 0.19 -3.43
C ILE A 105 -1.88 1.47 -2.77
N THR A 106 -0.85 1.36 -1.93
CA THR A 106 -0.29 2.50 -1.22
C THR A 106 0.36 3.50 -2.18
N LEU A 107 0.98 3.03 -3.27
CA LEU A 107 1.44 3.88 -4.37
C LEU A 107 0.28 4.61 -5.06
N GLY A 108 -0.82 3.91 -5.35
CA GLY A 108 -2.03 4.49 -5.93
C GLY A 108 -2.59 5.62 -5.06
N SER A 109 -2.76 5.37 -3.76
CA SER A 109 -3.21 6.39 -2.80
C SER A 109 -2.26 7.58 -2.73
N PHE A 110 -0.94 7.36 -2.85
CA PHE A 110 0.04 8.43 -2.91
C PHE A 110 -0.09 9.29 -4.17
N LEU A 111 -0.24 8.67 -5.34
CA LEU A 111 -0.43 9.37 -6.60
C LEU A 111 -1.74 10.15 -6.61
N GLU A 112 -2.80 9.59 -6.03
CA GLU A 112 -4.09 10.25 -5.86
C GLU A 112 -3.95 11.49 -4.97
N ALA A 113 -3.33 11.36 -3.81
CA ALA A 113 -3.10 12.48 -2.89
C ALA A 113 -2.24 13.59 -3.54
N ARG A 114 -1.19 13.20 -4.27
CA ARG A 114 -0.33 14.14 -5.00
C ARG A 114 -1.12 14.92 -6.06
N SER A 115 -1.98 14.23 -6.81
CA SER A 115 -2.79 14.84 -7.88
C SER A 115 -3.83 15.79 -7.31
N LYS A 116 -4.50 15.41 -6.22
CA LYS A 116 -5.46 16.28 -5.52
C LYS A 116 -4.77 17.51 -4.90
N GLY A 117 -3.58 17.35 -4.33
CA GLY A 117 -2.79 18.47 -3.81
C GLY A 117 -2.43 19.49 -4.89
N ALA A 118 -1.97 19.03 -6.06
CA ALA A 118 -1.65 19.91 -7.18
C ALA A 118 -2.88 20.66 -7.72
N ALA A 119 -4.03 20.00 -7.79
CA ALA A 119 -5.29 20.64 -8.18
C ALA A 119 -5.73 21.69 -7.14
N GLY A 120 -5.59 21.38 -5.85
CA GLY A 120 -5.88 22.31 -4.75
C GLY A 120 -5.01 23.57 -4.82
N GLU A 121 -3.70 23.42 -5.03
CA GLU A 121 -2.76 24.54 -5.17
C GLU A 121 -3.11 25.44 -6.37
N ALA A 122 -3.56 24.85 -7.49
CA ALA A 122 -4.01 25.63 -8.64
C ALA A 122 -5.28 26.44 -8.34
N ILE A 123 -6.24 25.87 -7.61
CA ILE A 123 -7.45 26.57 -7.17
C ILE A 123 -7.09 27.70 -6.20
N GLU A 124 -6.19 27.44 -5.25
CA GLU A 124 -5.72 28.44 -4.30
C GLU A 124 -5.10 29.65 -5.01
N ARG A 125 -4.25 29.41 -6.03
CA ARG A 125 -3.70 30.48 -6.87
C ARG A 125 -4.76 31.28 -7.64
N LEU A 126 -5.84 30.64 -8.09
CA LEU A 126 -6.95 31.35 -8.74
C LEU A 126 -7.72 32.23 -7.75
N LEU A 127 -7.91 31.74 -6.52
CA LEU A 127 -8.57 32.50 -5.45
C LEU A 127 -7.72 33.71 -5.03
N ASP A 128 -6.40 33.58 -5.01
CA ASP A 128 -5.48 34.68 -4.70
C ASP A 128 -5.50 35.80 -5.76
N LEU A 129 -5.88 35.50 -7.01
CA LEU A 129 -6.05 36.50 -8.06
C LEU A 129 -7.37 37.28 -7.95
N ALA A 130 -8.32 36.84 -7.11
CA ALA A 130 -9.56 37.57 -6.90
C ALA A 130 -9.30 38.89 -6.14
N PRO A 131 -9.63 40.06 -6.70
CA PRO A 131 -9.36 41.34 -6.06
C PRO A 131 -10.17 41.45 -4.76
N LYS A 132 -9.47 41.66 -3.65
CA LYS A 132 -10.08 41.77 -2.30
C LYS A 132 -10.85 43.07 -2.08
N THR A 133 -10.70 44.04 -2.98
CA THR A 133 -11.32 45.37 -2.86
C THR A 133 -11.90 45.80 -4.20
N ALA A 134 -13.03 46.49 -4.14
CA ALA A 134 -13.66 47.10 -5.30
C ALA A 134 -13.77 48.60 -5.08
N ARG A 135 -13.53 49.38 -6.14
CA ARG A 135 -13.79 50.82 -6.12
C ARG A 135 -15.27 51.04 -6.42
N VAL A 136 -16.01 51.54 -5.45
CA VAL A 136 -17.44 51.85 -5.59
C VAL A 136 -17.59 53.32 -5.97
N VAL A 137 -18.23 53.61 -7.11
CA VAL A 137 -18.62 54.97 -7.48
C VAL A 137 -19.96 55.28 -6.84
N ARG A 138 -20.02 56.38 -6.09
CA ARG A 138 -21.24 56.84 -5.41
C ARG A 138 -21.84 58.03 -6.16
N PRO A 139 -23.16 58.31 -5.99
CA PRO A 139 -23.78 59.49 -6.58
C PRO A 139 -23.09 60.74 -6.01
N GLY A 140 -22.36 61.47 -6.87
CA GLY A 140 -21.54 62.64 -6.49
C GLY A 140 -20.05 62.55 -6.88
N GLY A 141 -19.57 61.36 -7.26
CA GLY A 141 -18.15 61.11 -7.60
C GLY A 141 -17.48 60.18 -6.61
#